data_AF-A0A9P5XBE8-F1
#
_entry.id   AF-A0A9P5XBE8-F1
#
_cell.length_a   1.000
_cell.length_b   1.000
_cell.length_c   1.000
_cell.angle_alpha   90.00
_cell.angle_beta   90.00
_cell.angle_gamma   90.00
#
_symmetry.space_group_name_H-M   'P 1'
#
loop_
_entity.id
_entity.type
_entity.pdbx_description
1 polymer ?
#
loop_
_entity_poly.entity_id
_entity_poly.type
_entity_poly.pdbx_seq_one_letter_code
_entity_poly.pdbx_strand_id
1 'polypeptide(L)'
;MAPDRWVVLDDTDTAIKYTGSWFLLYTTSEDAIGNFGPPYLHTLHGTSTNGTISVEFNGTAVGVSGSNIDQNTTHPDPTFECFVDDVSIGRTSPFQFAENNWPFCNKDGLPDGLHKLRIDVTVMSPDHTFWLDQIKYNPSPAVPLDNKVLWLGNTDPAITYDSHWEEWPANLGNITTQTNSVALVKFIGTSVTWMAFTPTERPHTKAMATWSIDGGAPNQFILQGLSNSTSANTEYNQVYFTTPELQQGSHTLTVTFLGSGQTTPLSIGSLFIKNGSFPSTSTQTSSTQSPVSSTDAQAPNTQSPQPPLGTILGGVLGGLALLLLILVGSFLYRRRRLREKIDSARLCLTPTSSSDDQHPSLDPPNFYDVMSQVNQHRIYAPSGPSTMAPVPEQPQLGAHWRKQREANGNREPQGDFSLLPGYA
;
A
#
# COMPACT_ATOMS: atom_id res chain seq x y z
N MET A 1 9.60 20.10 -1.80
CA MET A 1 10.31 18.84 -1.46
C MET A 1 10.65 18.15 -2.77
N ALA A 2 11.54 17.17 -2.78
CA ALA A 2 11.61 16.24 -3.91
C ALA A 2 10.29 15.44 -4.01
N PRO A 3 9.91 14.94 -5.20
CA PRO A 3 8.76 14.05 -5.31
C PRO A 3 9.05 12.71 -4.60
N ASP A 4 8.04 12.14 -3.96
CA ASP A 4 8.21 10.94 -3.14
C ASP A 4 8.16 9.67 -3.99
N ARG A 5 9.34 9.28 -4.50
CA ARG A 5 9.51 8.19 -5.47
C ARG A 5 10.47 7.17 -4.92
N TRP A 6 10.06 5.92 -4.92
CA TRP A 6 10.78 4.84 -4.26
C TRP A 6 11.18 3.77 -5.28
N VAL A 7 12.40 3.23 -5.19
CA VAL A 7 12.73 1.95 -5.84
C VAL A 7 12.12 0.84 -5.01
N VAL A 8 11.46 -0.10 -5.69
CA VAL A 8 10.90 -1.31 -5.08
C VAL A 8 11.83 -2.49 -5.32
N LEU A 9 12.09 -3.24 -4.25
CA LEU A 9 12.72 -4.55 -4.25
C LEU A 9 11.64 -5.55 -3.81
N ASP A 10 11.28 -6.42 -4.73
CA ASP A 10 10.41 -7.59 -4.54
C ASP A 10 11.06 -8.60 -3.59
N ASP A 11 10.29 -9.45 -2.90
CA ASP A 11 10.86 -10.50 -2.03
C ASP A 11 11.82 -11.45 -2.78
N THR A 12 11.65 -11.60 -4.10
CA THR A 12 12.52 -12.39 -4.96
C THR A 12 13.69 -11.60 -5.57
N ASP A 13 13.83 -10.28 -5.33
CA ASP A 13 14.96 -9.50 -5.87
C ASP A 13 16.29 -9.98 -5.25
N THR A 14 17.18 -10.43 -6.13
CA THR A 14 18.53 -10.93 -5.80
C THR A 14 19.40 -9.98 -4.97
N ALA A 15 19.05 -8.70 -4.84
CA ALA A 15 19.68 -7.76 -3.91
C ALA A 15 19.46 -8.15 -2.44
N ILE A 16 18.29 -8.71 -2.12
CA ILE A 16 17.92 -9.15 -0.77
C ILE A 16 18.70 -10.41 -0.39
N LYS A 17 19.32 -10.43 0.79
CA LYS A 17 20.15 -11.52 1.31
C LYS A 17 19.52 -12.15 2.53
N TYR A 18 18.92 -13.32 2.31
CA TYR A 18 18.35 -14.18 3.34
C TYR A 18 19.43 -15.05 4.00
N THR A 19 19.43 -15.11 5.33
CA THR A 19 20.34 -15.93 6.15
C THR A 19 19.52 -16.73 7.17
N GLY A 20 19.72 -18.05 7.23
CA GLY A 20 18.86 -18.98 7.97
C GLY A 20 18.06 -19.89 7.03
N SER A 21 17.02 -20.55 7.54
CA SER A 21 16.14 -21.40 6.73
C SER A 21 14.98 -20.58 6.17
N TRP A 22 15.05 -20.21 4.90
CA TRP A 22 14.06 -19.39 4.21
C TRP A 22 13.43 -20.15 3.03
N PHE A 23 12.18 -19.82 2.70
CA PHE A 23 11.45 -20.44 1.60
C PHE A 23 10.51 -19.45 0.90
N LEU A 24 10.35 -19.61 -0.41
CA LEU A 24 9.43 -18.82 -1.22
C LEU A 24 8.04 -19.48 -1.26
N LEU A 25 7.00 -18.70 -0.98
CA LEU A 25 5.61 -19.04 -1.20
C LEU A 25 5.08 -18.27 -2.42
N TYR A 26 4.44 -18.98 -3.34
CA TYR A 26 3.59 -18.38 -4.38
C TYR A 26 2.16 -18.36 -3.84
N THR A 27 1.58 -17.17 -3.68
CA THR A 27 0.35 -17.01 -2.89
C THR A 27 -0.90 -17.28 -3.70
N THR A 28 -1.91 -17.86 -3.04
CA THR A 28 -3.26 -18.03 -3.61
C THR A 28 -4.35 -17.99 -2.54
N SER A 29 -4.07 -18.49 -1.34
CA SER A 29 -4.90 -18.30 -0.14
C SER A 29 -4.59 -16.99 0.57
N GLU A 30 -3.34 -16.55 0.50
CA GLU A 30 -2.78 -15.43 1.25
C GLU A 30 -3.16 -14.10 0.61
N ASP A 31 -3.42 -14.09 -0.71
CA ASP A 31 -3.96 -12.96 -1.48
C ASP A 31 -5.22 -12.31 -0.85
N ALA A 32 -5.99 -13.11 -0.10
CA ALA A 32 -7.23 -12.71 0.56
C ALA A 32 -7.07 -12.39 2.06
N ILE A 33 -5.84 -12.21 2.56
CA ILE A 33 -5.57 -11.83 3.95
C ILE A 33 -5.77 -10.32 4.16
N GLY A 34 -6.74 -9.99 5.01
CA GLY A 34 -7.01 -8.62 5.44
C GLY A 34 -7.78 -7.80 4.42
N ASN A 35 -7.66 -6.48 4.51
CA ASN A 35 -8.23 -5.53 3.53
C ASN A 35 -7.17 -4.61 2.91
N PHE A 36 -5.89 -5.00 3.00
CA PHE A 36 -4.73 -4.29 2.44
C PHE A 36 -4.19 -4.91 1.14
N GLY A 37 -5.01 -5.67 0.42
CA GLY A 37 -4.72 -6.22 -0.92
C GLY A 37 -3.82 -7.47 -0.92
N PRO A 38 -3.58 -8.10 -2.07
CA PRO A 38 -2.66 -9.23 -2.17
C PRO A 38 -1.20 -8.78 -1.99
N PRO A 39 -0.27 -9.70 -1.67
CA PRO A 39 1.17 -9.43 -1.74
C PRO A 39 1.61 -8.96 -3.12
N TYR A 40 2.70 -8.21 -3.18
CA TYR A 40 3.31 -7.78 -4.42
C TYR A 40 3.75 -9.00 -5.24
N LEU A 41 3.45 -8.96 -6.55
CA LEU A 41 3.63 -10.05 -7.51
C LEU A 41 3.05 -11.44 -7.13
N HIS A 42 2.24 -11.53 -6.08
CA HIS A 42 1.70 -12.78 -5.51
C HIS A 42 2.79 -13.75 -5.00
N THR A 43 3.81 -13.20 -4.32
CA THR A 43 4.85 -13.96 -3.63
C THR A 43 5.09 -13.46 -2.21
N LEU A 44 5.63 -14.34 -1.35
CA LEU A 44 6.08 -14.04 0.01
C LEU A 44 7.32 -14.87 0.37
N HIS A 45 8.31 -14.28 1.03
CA HIS A 45 9.46 -15.01 1.58
C HIS A 45 9.26 -15.34 3.06
N GLY A 46 9.14 -16.63 3.36
CA GLY A 46 8.86 -17.16 4.69
C GLY A 46 10.09 -17.63 5.47
N THR A 47 10.07 -17.47 6.80
CA THR A 47 10.81 -18.32 7.73
C THR A 47 10.03 -18.63 9.00
N SER A 48 10.03 -19.90 9.41
CA SER A 48 9.50 -20.40 10.70
C SER A 48 10.63 -20.69 11.71
N THR A 49 11.78 -20.06 11.51
CA THR A 49 12.98 -20.18 12.35
C THR A 49 13.68 -18.83 12.50
N ASN A 50 14.59 -18.69 13.46
CA ASN A 50 15.44 -17.50 13.53
C ASN A 50 16.23 -17.31 12.23
N GLY A 51 16.26 -16.08 11.74
CA GLY A 51 16.92 -15.73 10.47
C GLY A 51 17.19 -14.23 10.39
N THR A 52 17.95 -13.84 9.36
CA THR A 52 18.28 -12.43 9.10
C THR A 52 18.06 -12.12 7.63
N ILE A 53 17.40 -10.99 7.36
CA ILE A 53 17.35 -10.35 6.03
C ILE A 53 18.38 -9.22 6.04
N SER A 54 19.09 -9.01 4.93
CA SER A 54 19.84 -7.77 4.74
C SER A 54 19.88 -7.33 3.28
N VAL A 55 19.95 -6.02 3.06
CA VAL A 55 20.06 -5.41 1.73
C VAL A 55 20.84 -4.09 1.82
N GLU A 56 21.69 -3.85 0.82
CA GLU A 56 22.41 -2.60 0.66
C GLU A 56 21.67 -1.72 -0.35
N PHE A 57 21.42 -0.46 0.02
CA PHE A 57 20.70 0.52 -0.80
C PHE A 57 21.41 1.86 -0.75
N ASN A 58 21.25 2.68 -1.79
CA ASN A 58 21.81 4.04 -1.83
C ASN A 58 20.62 5.01 -1.88
N GLY A 59 20.34 5.70 -0.78
CA GLY A 59 19.12 6.49 -0.64
C GLY A 59 18.95 7.22 0.70
N THR A 60 17.92 8.05 0.81
CA THR A 60 17.66 8.89 2.00
C THR A 60 16.55 8.35 2.90
N ALA A 61 15.86 7.28 2.51
CA ALA A 61 14.82 6.62 3.30
C ALA A 61 14.65 5.15 2.89
N VAL A 62 14.16 4.30 3.81
CA VAL A 62 13.85 2.89 3.57
C VAL A 62 12.58 2.46 4.32
N GLY A 63 11.79 1.57 3.73
CA GLY A 63 10.58 0.99 4.30
C GLY A 63 10.45 -0.50 3.96
N VAL A 64 9.84 -1.26 4.86
CA VAL A 64 9.67 -2.73 4.75
C VAL A 64 8.21 -3.07 4.99
N SER A 65 7.64 -3.92 4.15
CA SER A 65 6.31 -4.51 4.37
C SER A 65 6.26 -6.01 4.12
N GLY A 66 5.24 -6.66 4.68
CA GLY A 66 5.04 -8.10 4.70
C GLY A 66 3.61 -8.47 5.04
N SER A 67 3.37 -9.76 5.26
CA SER A 67 2.09 -10.25 5.78
C SER A 67 2.17 -10.42 7.30
N ASN A 68 1.50 -9.54 8.05
CA ASN A 68 1.27 -9.71 9.47
C ASN A 68 0.14 -10.74 9.63
N ILE A 69 0.46 -12.01 9.94
CA ILE A 69 -0.56 -13.06 10.11
C ILE A 69 -0.89 -13.33 11.58
N ASP A 70 0.08 -13.21 12.49
CA ASP A 70 -0.18 -13.32 13.93
C ASP A 70 -0.96 -12.10 14.44
N GLN A 71 -1.98 -12.37 15.25
CA GLN A 71 -2.90 -11.40 15.85
C GLN A 71 -2.62 -11.21 17.36
N ASN A 72 -1.69 -11.96 17.94
CA ASN A 72 -1.31 -11.88 19.35
C ASN A 72 -0.46 -10.63 19.65
N THR A 73 -1.13 -9.51 19.86
CA THR A 73 -0.46 -8.23 20.18
C THR A 73 0.27 -8.19 21.52
N THR A 74 0.08 -9.18 22.42
CA THR A 74 0.70 -9.20 23.76
C THR A 74 2.01 -9.98 23.78
N HIS A 75 2.06 -11.12 23.08
CA HIS A 75 3.26 -11.94 22.92
C HIS A 75 3.39 -12.35 21.43
N PRO A 76 3.67 -11.40 20.52
CA PRO A 76 3.67 -11.66 19.09
C PRO A 76 4.78 -12.63 18.70
N ASP A 77 4.47 -13.60 17.86
CA ASP A 77 5.40 -14.54 17.25
C ASP A 77 5.08 -14.65 15.75
N PRO A 78 5.98 -14.30 14.81
CA PRO A 78 7.38 -13.91 15.00
C PRO A 78 7.59 -12.56 15.70
N THR A 79 8.77 -12.41 16.29
CA THR A 79 9.34 -11.10 16.62
C THR A 79 10.44 -10.71 15.64
N PHE A 80 10.66 -9.41 15.46
CA PHE A 80 11.73 -8.90 14.62
C PHE A 80 12.18 -7.51 15.07
N GLU A 81 13.38 -7.11 14.67
CA GLU A 81 13.96 -5.79 14.88
C GLU A 81 14.67 -5.34 13.61
N CYS A 82 14.43 -4.10 13.16
CA CYS A 82 15.08 -3.54 11.97
C CYS A 82 16.23 -2.62 12.36
N PHE A 83 17.31 -2.64 11.57
CA PHE A 83 18.50 -1.82 11.74
C PHE A 83 18.87 -1.16 10.42
N VAL A 84 19.33 0.10 10.47
CA VAL A 84 20.04 0.75 9.37
C VAL A 84 21.44 1.10 9.85
N ASP A 85 22.46 0.63 9.15
CA ASP A 85 23.88 0.77 9.52
C ASP A 85 24.18 0.30 10.96
N ASP A 86 23.56 -0.83 11.32
CA ASP A 86 23.55 -1.45 12.65
C ASP A 86 22.97 -0.58 13.80
N VAL A 87 22.36 0.57 13.48
CA VAL A 87 21.52 1.35 14.40
C VAL A 87 20.07 0.84 14.31
N SER A 88 19.52 0.40 15.44
CA SER A 88 18.10 0.01 15.55
C SER A 88 17.18 1.17 15.13
N ILE A 89 16.20 0.86 14.26
CA ILE A 89 15.12 1.76 13.87
C ILE A 89 13.77 1.32 14.47
N GLY A 90 13.75 0.19 15.19
CA GLY A 90 12.56 -0.41 15.78
C GLY A 90 11.75 -1.24 14.78
N ARG A 91 10.58 -1.66 15.24
CA ARG A 91 9.48 -2.17 14.41
C ARG A 91 8.19 -1.40 14.69
N THR A 92 7.23 -1.49 13.78
CA THR A 92 5.85 -1.08 14.03
C THR A 92 5.25 -1.86 15.20
N SER A 93 4.25 -1.26 15.85
CA SER A 93 3.50 -1.94 16.91
C SER A 93 2.76 -3.15 16.35
N PRO A 94 2.72 -4.30 17.06
CA PRO A 94 1.92 -5.46 16.67
C PRO A 94 0.46 -5.10 16.41
N PHE A 95 -0.14 -5.72 15.37
CA PHE A 95 -1.51 -5.47 14.96
C PHE A 95 -2.41 -6.69 15.25
N GLN A 96 -3.67 -6.43 15.58
CA GLN A 96 -4.63 -7.45 16.02
C GLN A 96 -5.41 -8.12 14.87
N PHE A 97 -5.14 -7.71 13.63
CA PHE A 97 -5.77 -8.27 12.43
C PHE A 97 -4.68 -8.82 11.51
N ALA A 98 -5.04 -9.83 10.72
CA ALA A 98 -4.14 -10.38 9.73
C ALA A 98 -4.20 -9.52 8.46
N GLU A 99 -3.08 -8.93 8.04
CA GLU A 99 -3.00 -7.97 6.93
C GLU A 99 -1.76 -8.22 6.06
N ASN A 100 -1.95 -8.24 4.75
CA ASN A 100 -0.88 -8.11 3.76
C ASN A 100 -0.43 -6.65 3.61
N ASN A 101 0.68 -6.42 2.89
CA ASN A 101 1.27 -5.09 2.67
C ASN A 101 1.48 -4.30 4.00
N TRP A 102 1.55 -5.00 5.14
CA TRP A 102 1.59 -4.38 6.47
C TRP A 102 2.99 -3.80 6.71
N PRO A 103 3.12 -2.52 7.10
CA PRO A 103 4.42 -1.92 7.36
C PRO A 103 5.07 -2.56 8.59
N PHE A 104 6.28 -3.10 8.42
CA PHE A 104 7.08 -3.71 9.48
C PHE A 104 8.03 -2.70 10.14
N CYS A 105 8.68 -1.86 9.34
CA CYS A 105 9.53 -0.77 9.81
C CYS A 105 9.76 0.25 8.68
N ASN A 106 9.95 1.52 9.04
CA ASN A 106 10.34 2.57 8.12
C ASN A 106 11.35 3.51 8.78
N LYS A 107 12.22 4.10 7.96
CA LYS A 107 13.23 5.05 8.40
C LYS A 107 13.48 6.11 7.35
N ASP A 108 13.07 7.32 7.68
CA ASP A 108 13.24 8.52 6.87
C ASP A 108 14.37 9.42 7.41
N GLY A 109 14.83 10.33 6.56
CA GLY A 109 15.83 11.34 6.91
C GLY A 109 17.22 10.76 7.18
N LEU A 110 17.60 9.71 6.44
CA LEU A 110 18.98 9.26 6.34
C LEU A 110 19.80 10.29 5.53
N PRO A 111 21.12 10.39 5.75
CA PRO A 111 22.02 11.08 4.83
C PRO A 111 21.89 10.54 3.39
N ASP A 112 22.20 11.33 2.37
CA ASP A 112 22.27 10.82 0.99
C ASP A 112 23.54 9.95 0.86
N GLY A 113 23.38 8.63 0.69
CA GLY A 113 24.51 7.71 0.65
C GLY A 113 24.16 6.23 0.66
N LEU A 114 25.20 5.40 0.67
CA LEU A 114 25.10 3.94 0.78
C LEU A 114 24.80 3.54 2.23
N HIS A 115 23.73 2.79 2.41
CA HIS A 115 23.22 2.28 3.67
C HIS A 115 23.01 0.77 3.62
N LYS A 116 22.98 0.13 4.79
CA LYS A 116 22.63 -1.27 4.94
C LYS A 116 21.44 -1.45 5.85
N LEU A 117 20.32 -1.91 5.28
CA LEU A 117 19.19 -2.44 6.05
C LEU A 117 19.53 -3.87 6.50
N ARG A 118 19.25 -4.17 7.76
CA ARG A 118 19.26 -5.52 8.33
C ARG A 118 17.98 -5.72 9.16
N ILE A 119 17.37 -6.90 9.06
CA ILE A 119 16.21 -7.29 9.86
C ILE A 119 16.57 -8.61 10.54
N ASP A 120 16.62 -8.61 11.87
CA ASP A 120 16.78 -9.84 12.63
C ASP A 120 15.38 -10.37 12.98
N VAL A 121 15.12 -11.63 12.64
CA VAL A 121 13.85 -12.33 12.89
C VAL A 121 14.06 -13.42 13.92
N THR A 122 13.21 -13.46 14.94
CA THR A 122 13.18 -14.49 15.99
C THR A 122 11.80 -15.12 16.03
N VAL A 123 11.75 -16.45 15.86
CA VAL A 123 10.53 -17.26 15.84
C VAL A 123 10.57 -18.23 17.01
N MET A 124 9.54 -18.23 17.86
CA MET A 124 9.45 -19.04 19.07
C MET A 124 8.73 -20.38 18.83
N SER A 125 7.74 -20.41 17.95
CA SER A 125 6.95 -21.58 17.56
C SER A 125 7.12 -21.89 16.07
N PRO A 126 7.40 -23.15 15.67
CA PRO A 126 7.53 -23.53 14.27
C PRO A 126 6.21 -23.46 13.48
N ASP A 127 5.07 -23.33 14.19
CA ASP A 127 3.75 -23.12 13.58
C ASP A 127 3.52 -21.67 13.13
N HIS A 128 4.40 -20.75 13.55
CA HIS A 128 4.38 -19.33 13.17
C HIS A 128 5.43 -19.05 12.08
N THR A 129 5.25 -18.00 11.28
CA THR A 129 6.16 -17.66 10.16
C THR A 129 6.22 -16.15 9.95
N PHE A 130 7.44 -15.64 9.73
CA PHE A 130 7.68 -14.28 9.26
C PHE A 130 7.64 -14.25 7.73
N TRP A 131 6.89 -13.31 7.16
CA TRP A 131 6.68 -13.18 5.72
C TRP A 131 7.12 -11.81 5.22
N LEU A 132 8.20 -11.76 4.42
CA LEU A 132 8.56 -10.56 3.67
C LEU A 132 7.80 -10.51 2.33
N ASP A 133 7.40 -9.31 1.91
CA ASP A 133 6.68 -9.00 0.67
C ASP A 133 7.51 -8.04 -0.21
N GLN A 134 7.89 -6.88 0.33
CA GLN A 134 8.65 -5.89 -0.42
C GLN A 134 9.47 -4.97 0.49
N ILE A 135 10.62 -4.51 -0.03
CA ILE A 135 11.44 -3.46 0.55
C ILE A 135 11.46 -2.27 -0.41
N LYS A 136 11.19 -1.07 0.08
CA LYS A 136 11.24 0.17 -0.71
C LYS A 136 12.34 1.08 -0.18
N TYR A 137 13.05 1.79 -1.06
CA TYR A 137 13.93 2.89 -0.64
C TYR A 137 13.80 4.11 -1.56
N ASN A 138 13.91 5.31 -0.99
CA ASN A 138 13.93 6.56 -1.74
C ASN A 138 15.37 6.79 -2.26
N PRO A 139 15.65 6.66 -3.57
CA PRO A 139 16.99 6.47 -4.09
C PRO A 139 17.79 7.77 -4.20
N SER A 140 19.09 7.71 -3.93
CA SER A 140 19.99 8.86 -4.11
C SER A 140 20.03 9.28 -5.59
N PRO A 141 20.18 10.58 -5.93
CA PRO A 141 20.10 11.06 -7.32
C PRO A 141 21.09 10.47 -8.33
N ALA A 142 22.11 9.73 -7.86
CA ALA A 142 23.11 9.05 -8.67
C ALA A 142 22.80 7.55 -8.93
N VAL A 143 21.71 7.00 -8.38
CA VAL A 143 21.32 5.59 -8.59
C VAL A 143 20.76 5.41 -10.02
N PRO A 144 21.31 4.49 -10.83
CA PRO A 144 20.69 4.11 -12.09
C PRO A 144 19.34 3.41 -11.84
N LEU A 145 18.27 3.93 -12.44
CA LEU A 145 16.91 3.40 -12.30
C LEU A 145 16.53 2.45 -13.44
N ASP A 146 17.39 2.33 -14.45
CA ASP A 146 17.25 1.37 -15.55
C ASP A 146 17.10 -0.06 -15.00
N ASN A 147 16.03 -0.75 -15.42
CA ASN A 147 15.63 -2.08 -14.92
C ASN A 147 15.18 -2.13 -13.44
N LYS A 148 14.83 -0.98 -12.83
CA LYS A 148 14.15 -0.94 -11.53
C LYS A 148 12.65 -0.66 -11.65
N VAL A 149 11.89 -1.18 -10.68
CA VAL A 149 10.49 -0.81 -10.47
C VAL A 149 10.45 0.43 -9.59
N LEU A 150 9.71 1.44 -10.01
CA LEU A 150 9.47 2.67 -9.25
C LEU A 150 8.05 2.66 -8.67
N TRP A 151 7.92 2.95 -7.38
CA TRP A 151 6.65 3.24 -6.73
C TRP A 151 6.47 4.76 -6.59
N LEU A 152 5.32 5.27 -7.03
CA LEU A 152 4.92 6.68 -6.95
C LEU A 152 3.60 6.78 -6.16
N GLY A 153 3.56 7.62 -5.13
CA GLY A 153 2.31 7.96 -4.45
C GLY A 153 1.36 8.80 -5.34
N ASN A 154 0.08 8.83 -4.99
CA ASN A 154 -0.96 9.67 -5.59
C ASN A 154 -0.59 11.17 -5.70
N THR A 155 0.25 11.69 -4.80
CA THR A 155 0.67 13.10 -4.78
C THR A 155 1.88 13.42 -5.67
N ASP A 156 2.39 12.46 -6.44
CA ASP A 156 3.55 12.67 -7.30
C ASP A 156 3.24 13.67 -8.45
N PRO A 157 4.10 14.68 -8.73
CA PRO A 157 3.91 15.64 -9.83
C PRO A 157 3.87 15.07 -11.25
N ALA A 158 4.18 13.78 -11.45
CA ALA A 158 3.89 13.06 -12.69
C ALA A 158 2.39 12.87 -12.93
N ILE A 159 1.60 12.83 -11.85
CA ILE A 159 0.16 12.64 -11.84
C ILE A 159 -0.52 14.00 -11.79
N THR A 160 -1.43 14.25 -12.72
CA THR A 160 -2.25 15.48 -12.75
C THR A 160 -3.72 15.11 -12.88
N TYR A 161 -4.49 15.55 -11.90
CA TYR A 161 -5.93 15.37 -11.82
C TYR A 161 -6.68 16.57 -12.40
N ASP A 162 -7.89 16.36 -12.93
CA ASP A 162 -8.80 17.46 -13.19
C ASP A 162 -9.52 17.95 -11.92
N SER A 163 -10.36 18.98 -12.06
CA SER A 163 -11.05 19.66 -10.96
C SER A 163 -12.12 18.84 -10.23
N HIS A 164 -12.36 17.59 -10.61
CA HIS A 164 -13.41 16.74 -10.03
C HIS A 164 -12.87 15.60 -9.15
N TRP A 165 -11.55 15.51 -8.98
CA TRP A 165 -10.93 14.60 -8.02
C TRP A 165 -10.84 15.25 -6.63
N GLU A 166 -11.13 14.46 -5.60
CA GLU A 166 -10.94 14.82 -4.20
C GLU A 166 -9.76 14.04 -3.58
N GLU A 167 -9.20 14.55 -2.48
CA GLU A 167 -8.20 13.84 -1.66
C GLU A 167 -8.93 12.83 -0.76
N TRP A 168 -8.42 11.60 -0.69
CA TRP A 168 -8.89 10.62 0.28
C TRP A 168 -8.14 10.79 1.61
N PRO A 169 -8.81 10.65 2.78
CA PRO A 169 -8.22 11.01 4.07
C PRO A 169 -6.83 10.41 4.35
N ALA A 170 -6.02 11.19 5.08
CA ALA A 170 -4.65 10.87 5.46
C ALA A 170 -3.68 10.67 4.27
N ASN A 171 -3.94 11.31 3.12
CA ASN A 171 -3.16 11.17 1.88
C ASN A 171 -3.11 9.73 1.33
N LEU A 172 -4.05 8.85 1.72
CA LEU A 172 -4.06 7.45 1.25
C LEU A 172 -4.48 7.29 -0.23
N GLY A 173 -4.85 8.38 -0.90
CA GLY A 173 -5.11 8.40 -2.33
C GLY A 173 -5.89 9.61 -2.82
N ASN A 174 -6.29 9.56 -4.08
CA ASN A 174 -7.25 10.47 -4.70
C ASN A 174 -8.39 9.67 -5.34
N ILE A 175 -9.56 10.30 -5.47
CA ILE A 175 -10.79 9.62 -5.89
C ILE A 175 -11.72 10.57 -6.66
N THR A 176 -12.56 10.03 -7.54
CA THR A 176 -13.61 10.77 -8.25
C THR A 176 -14.90 9.95 -8.38
N THR A 177 -16.03 10.66 -8.25
CA THR A 177 -17.39 10.16 -8.49
C THR A 177 -18.05 10.82 -9.70
N GLN A 178 -17.35 11.69 -10.42
CA GLN A 178 -17.91 12.52 -11.49
C GLN A 178 -17.62 11.93 -12.87
N THR A 179 -18.66 11.63 -13.64
CA THR A 179 -18.56 11.08 -15.01
C THR A 179 -17.66 11.95 -15.90
N ASN A 180 -16.80 11.30 -16.68
CA ASN A 180 -15.77 11.88 -17.56
C ASN A 180 -14.61 12.60 -16.84
N SER A 181 -14.43 12.40 -15.52
CA SER A 181 -13.22 12.89 -14.83
C SER A 181 -11.97 12.19 -15.35
N VAL A 182 -10.88 12.94 -15.51
CA VAL A 182 -9.61 12.47 -16.07
C VAL A 182 -8.47 12.60 -15.07
N ALA A 183 -7.60 11.59 -15.03
CA ALA A 183 -6.24 11.70 -14.52
C ALA A 183 -5.24 11.44 -15.65
N LEU A 184 -4.17 12.24 -15.69
CA LEU A 184 -3.05 12.07 -16.61
C LEU A 184 -1.78 11.72 -15.82
N VAL A 185 -1.03 10.73 -16.27
CA VAL A 185 0.24 10.30 -15.67
C VAL A 185 1.33 10.38 -16.73
N LYS A 186 2.38 11.16 -16.48
CA LYS A 186 3.57 11.24 -17.33
C LYS A 186 4.71 10.41 -16.73
N PHE A 187 5.09 9.32 -17.41
CA PHE A 187 6.09 8.40 -16.91
C PHE A 187 7.18 8.12 -17.96
N ILE A 188 8.30 7.56 -17.50
CA ILE A 188 9.31 6.93 -18.34
C ILE A 188 9.45 5.49 -17.84
N GLY A 189 9.40 4.49 -18.72
CA GLY A 189 9.45 3.06 -18.37
C GLY A 189 8.82 2.16 -19.45
N THR A 190 8.53 0.89 -19.12
CA THR A 190 7.84 -0.06 -20.04
C THR A 190 6.41 -0.44 -19.63
N SER A 191 6.01 -0.34 -18.36
CA SER A 191 4.66 -0.74 -17.95
C SER A 191 4.25 0.01 -16.67
N VAL A 192 2.95 0.24 -16.51
CA VAL A 192 2.35 0.87 -15.32
C VAL A 192 1.27 -0.02 -14.73
N THR A 193 1.37 -0.29 -13.42
CA THR A 193 0.29 -0.87 -12.62
C THR A 193 -0.40 0.23 -11.82
N TRP A 194 -1.72 0.32 -11.95
CA TRP A 194 -2.56 1.29 -11.25
C TRP A 194 -3.11 0.68 -9.95
N MET A 195 -2.58 1.13 -8.81
CA MET A 195 -3.01 0.70 -7.47
C MET A 195 -4.07 1.65 -6.94
N ALA A 196 -5.17 1.09 -6.45
CA ALA A 196 -6.36 1.81 -6.07
C ALA A 196 -6.96 1.26 -4.77
N PHE A 197 -8.07 1.85 -4.34
CA PHE A 197 -8.81 1.43 -3.16
C PHE A 197 -10.32 1.56 -3.37
N THR A 198 -11.12 0.69 -2.78
CA THR A 198 -12.57 0.66 -2.95
C THR A 198 -13.25 1.01 -1.62
N PRO A 199 -13.63 2.27 -1.39
CA PRO A 199 -14.05 2.73 -0.06
C PRO A 199 -15.49 2.37 0.31
N THR A 200 -15.68 1.84 1.52
CA THR A 200 -16.96 1.35 2.03
C THR A 200 -18.05 2.44 2.09
N GLU A 201 -17.65 3.69 2.27
CA GLU A 201 -18.51 4.88 2.39
C GLU A 201 -19.02 5.43 1.04
N ARG A 202 -18.69 4.78 -0.09
CA ARG A 202 -19.11 5.16 -1.45
C ARG A 202 -20.02 4.08 -2.09
N PRO A 203 -20.70 4.36 -3.22
CA PRO A 203 -21.56 3.36 -3.86
C PRO A 203 -20.76 2.17 -4.43
N HIS A 204 -21.36 0.97 -4.40
CA HIS A 204 -20.69 -0.29 -4.81
C HIS A 204 -21.24 -0.90 -6.11
N THR A 205 -22.16 -0.24 -6.80
CA THR A 205 -22.66 -0.71 -8.10
C THR A 205 -21.58 -0.58 -9.16
N LYS A 206 -21.24 -1.66 -9.86
CA LYS A 206 -20.12 -1.72 -10.81
C LYS A 206 -20.08 -0.54 -11.78
N ALA A 207 -18.90 0.05 -11.95
CA ALA A 207 -18.65 1.13 -12.90
C ALA A 207 -17.68 0.72 -14.02
N MET A 208 -17.67 1.50 -15.08
CA MET A 208 -16.65 1.42 -16.13
C MET A 208 -15.63 2.55 -15.98
N ALA A 209 -14.41 2.28 -16.39
CA ALA A 209 -13.39 3.28 -16.65
C ALA A 209 -12.59 2.90 -17.90
N THR A 210 -11.84 3.84 -18.45
CA THR A 210 -10.92 3.61 -19.57
C THR A 210 -9.51 4.07 -19.26
N TRP A 211 -8.53 3.44 -19.90
CA TRP A 211 -7.16 3.94 -19.96
C TRP A 211 -6.62 3.92 -21.39
N SER A 212 -5.76 4.87 -21.74
CA SER A 212 -5.00 4.86 -22.99
C SER A 212 -3.55 5.33 -22.78
N ILE A 213 -2.66 4.91 -23.67
CA ILE A 213 -1.26 5.33 -23.74
C ILE A 213 -1.09 6.22 -24.96
N ASP A 214 -0.40 7.35 -24.79
CA ASP A 214 0.06 8.28 -25.84
C ASP A 214 -1.04 8.77 -26.80
N GLY A 215 -2.27 8.92 -26.29
CA GLY A 215 -3.44 9.33 -27.09
C GLY A 215 -3.99 8.23 -28.00
N GLY A 216 -3.53 6.98 -27.85
CA GLY A 216 -4.06 5.81 -28.55
C GLY A 216 -5.49 5.43 -28.12
N ALA A 217 -6.00 4.34 -28.70
CA ALA A 217 -7.35 3.87 -28.44
C ALA A 217 -7.57 3.52 -26.94
N PRO A 218 -8.73 3.88 -26.35
CA PRO A 218 -9.03 3.60 -24.95
C PRO A 218 -9.37 2.11 -24.74
N ASN A 219 -8.63 1.48 -23.84
CA ASN A 219 -8.94 0.16 -23.29
C ASN A 219 -9.92 0.32 -22.12
N GLN A 220 -10.87 -0.59 -21.96
CA GLN A 220 -11.88 -0.56 -20.89
C GLN A 220 -11.52 -1.48 -19.73
N PHE A 221 -11.88 -1.07 -18.50
CA PHE A 221 -11.81 -1.90 -17.30
C PHE A 221 -13.02 -1.67 -16.39
N ILE A 222 -13.30 -2.65 -15.53
CA ILE A 222 -14.49 -2.69 -14.65
C ILE A 222 -14.06 -2.42 -13.21
N LEU A 223 -14.66 -1.41 -12.60
CA LEU A 223 -14.54 -1.11 -11.17
C LEU A 223 -15.59 -1.93 -10.42
N GLN A 224 -15.16 -3.02 -9.76
CA GLN A 224 -16.07 -4.08 -9.29
C GLN A 224 -16.97 -3.67 -8.11
N GLY A 225 -16.58 -2.65 -7.33
CA GLY A 225 -17.22 -2.32 -6.05
C GLY A 225 -16.91 -3.33 -4.94
N LEU A 226 -17.32 -3.04 -3.70
CA LEU A 226 -17.31 -4.06 -2.65
C LEU A 226 -18.40 -5.10 -2.92
N SER A 227 -18.12 -6.37 -2.61
CA SER A 227 -19.16 -7.40 -2.64
C SER A 227 -20.01 -7.32 -1.37
N ASN A 228 -21.33 -7.37 -1.51
CA ASN A 228 -22.29 -7.31 -0.39
C ASN A 228 -22.20 -8.51 0.60
N SER A 229 -21.17 -9.36 0.50
CA SER A 229 -21.09 -10.67 1.15
C SER A 229 -19.93 -10.87 2.13
N THR A 230 -18.85 -10.08 2.04
CA THR A 230 -17.60 -10.40 2.78
C THR A 230 -16.89 -9.22 3.44
N SER A 231 -16.84 -8.03 2.85
CA SER A 231 -16.12 -6.88 3.44
C SER A 231 -17.02 -5.66 3.66
N ALA A 232 -17.16 -5.27 4.93
CA ALA A 232 -17.69 -3.97 5.34
C ALA A 232 -16.60 -2.87 5.39
N ASN A 233 -15.35 -3.24 5.09
CA ASN A 233 -14.17 -2.40 5.16
C ASN A 233 -13.80 -1.85 3.76
N THR A 234 -13.06 -0.74 3.73
CA THR A 234 -12.42 -0.24 2.52
C THR A 234 -11.29 -1.17 2.08
N GLU A 235 -11.33 -1.66 0.84
CA GLU A 235 -10.26 -2.50 0.28
C GLU A 235 -9.14 -1.60 -0.27
N TYR A 236 -7.91 -1.75 0.23
CA TYR A 236 -6.73 -1.00 -0.21
C TYR A 236 -5.81 -1.83 -1.12
N ASN A 237 -4.82 -1.18 -1.74
CA ASN A 237 -3.79 -1.78 -2.61
C ASN A 237 -4.35 -2.71 -3.71
N GLN A 238 -5.52 -2.37 -4.26
CA GLN A 238 -6.18 -3.15 -5.30
C GLN A 238 -5.60 -2.81 -6.67
N VAL A 239 -5.17 -3.82 -7.44
CA VAL A 239 -4.78 -3.63 -8.85
C VAL A 239 -6.04 -3.44 -9.70
N TYR A 240 -6.25 -2.23 -10.23
CA TYR A 240 -7.37 -1.98 -11.17
C TYR A 240 -7.00 -2.33 -12.61
N PHE A 241 -5.76 -2.10 -13.02
CA PHE A 241 -5.17 -2.61 -14.26
C PHE A 241 -3.64 -2.54 -14.22
N THR A 242 -3.00 -3.32 -15.10
CA THR A 242 -1.60 -3.16 -15.50
C THR A 242 -1.56 -2.99 -17.01
N THR A 243 -0.77 -2.05 -17.52
CA THR A 243 -0.60 -1.87 -18.97
C THR A 243 0.18 -3.04 -19.58
N PRO A 244 -0.03 -3.38 -20.87
CA PRO A 244 0.92 -4.17 -21.63
C PRO A 244 2.34 -3.60 -21.53
N GLU A 245 3.35 -4.43 -21.81
CA GLU A 245 4.72 -3.94 -21.97
C GLU A 245 4.82 -3.05 -23.21
N LEU A 246 5.36 -1.85 -23.01
CA LEU A 246 5.64 -0.81 -23.99
C LEU A 246 7.13 -0.86 -24.38
N GLN A 247 7.51 -0.04 -25.36
CA GLN A 247 8.93 0.22 -25.60
C GLN A 247 9.49 1.11 -24.48
N GLN A 248 10.76 0.97 -24.11
CA GLN A 248 11.39 1.86 -23.12
C GLN A 248 11.36 3.30 -23.63
N GLY A 249 10.54 4.16 -23.02
CA GLY A 249 10.33 5.51 -23.51
C GLY A 249 9.56 6.40 -22.52
N SER A 250 9.39 7.67 -22.90
CA SER A 250 8.52 8.62 -22.20
C SER A 250 7.09 8.48 -22.73
N HIS A 251 6.14 8.31 -21.83
CA HIS A 251 4.75 8.01 -22.13
C HIS A 251 3.78 8.89 -21.35
N THR A 252 2.56 9.05 -21.88
CA THR A 252 1.42 9.65 -21.19
C THR A 252 0.29 8.63 -21.07
N LEU A 253 0.05 8.14 -19.86
CA LEU A 253 -1.13 7.37 -19.50
C LEU A 253 -2.29 8.33 -19.19
N THR A 254 -3.42 8.15 -19.87
CA THR A 254 -4.68 8.86 -19.61
C THR A 254 -5.67 7.87 -19.01
N VAL A 255 -6.30 8.20 -17.88
CA VAL A 255 -7.35 7.36 -17.26
C VAL A 255 -8.61 8.20 -17.07
N THR A 256 -9.76 7.69 -17.53
CA THR A 256 -11.05 8.39 -17.50
C THR A 256 -12.12 7.57 -16.79
N PHE A 257 -12.85 8.18 -15.86
CA PHE A 257 -13.98 7.55 -15.19
C PHE A 257 -15.26 7.64 -16.04
N LEU A 258 -15.89 6.49 -16.35
CA LEU A 258 -17.13 6.41 -17.12
C LEU A 258 -18.36 6.04 -16.26
N GLY A 259 -18.18 5.87 -14.94
CA GLY A 259 -19.26 5.71 -13.99
C GLY A 259 -19.93 7.03 -13.60
N SER A 260 -20.60 7.04 -12.46
CA SER A 260 -21.33 8.19 -11.90
C SER A 260 -21.30 8.17 -10.37
N GLY A 261 -21.85 9.21 -9.73
CA GLY A 261 -22.00 9.29 -8.26
C GLY A 261 -23.00 8.29 -7.65
N GLN A 262 -23.45 7.28 -8.40
CA GLN A 262 -24.26 6.15 -7.93
C GLN A 262 -23.57 4.79 -8.16
N THR A 263 -22.33 4.79 -8.66
CA THR A 263 -21.54 3.59 -8.96
C THR A 263 -20.18 3.64 -8.28
N THR A 264 -19.44 2.53 -8.29
CA THR A 264 -18.07 2.43 -7.76
C THR A 264 -17.21 3.59 -8.27
N PRO A 265 -16.62 4.41 -7.40
CA PRO A 265 -15.77 5.53 -7.81
C PRO A 265 -14.46 5.04 -8.45
N LEU A 266 -13.86 5.86 -9.31
CA LEU A 266 -12.47 5.65 -9.72
C LEU A 266 -11.55 6.25 -8.65
N SER A 267 -10.53 5.50 -8.24
CA SER A 267 -9.57 5.91 -7.22
C SER A 267 -8.14 5.53 -7.61
N ILE A 268 -7.17 6.08 -6.89
CA ILE A 268 -5.74 5.76 -6.97
C ILE A 268 -5.09 6.01 -5.61
N GLY A 269 -4.33 5.03 -5.12
CA GLY A 269 -3.40 5.21 -3.99
C GLY A 269 -1.96 5.41 -4.48
N SER A 270 -1.54 4.65 -5.50
CA SER A 270 -0.17 4.70 -6.02
C SER A 270 -0.03 4.06 -7.41
N LEU A 271 1.15 4.19 -8.01
CA LEU A 271 1.53 3.50 -9.23
C LEU A 271 2.80 2.67 -9.01
N PHE A 272 2.91 1.52 -9.67
CA PHE A 272 4.21 0.89 -9.93
C PHE A 272 4.57 1.07 -11.41
N ILE A 273 5.81 1.46 -11.71
CA ILE A 273 6.32 1.68 -13.07
C ILE A 273 7.53 0.77 -13.30
N LYS A 274 7.48 -0.11 -14.30
CA LYS A 274 8.60 -1.00 -14.66
C LYS A 274 9.66 -0.27 -15.47
N ASN A 275 10.93 -0.64 -15.26
CA ASN A 275 12.12 -0.07 -15.89
C ASN A 275 12.13 1.47 -15.85
N GLY A 276 11.60 2.02 -14.75
CA GLY A 276 11.22 3.41 -14.71
C GLY A 276 12.44 4.32 -14.55
N SER A 277 12.36 5.56 -15.03
CA SER A 277 13.37 6.57 -14.72
C SER A 277 12.78 7.93 -14.42
N PHE A 278 13.52 8.72 -13.64
CA PHE A 278 13.19 10.12 -13.44
C PHE A 278 13.78 10.95 -14.58
N PRO A 279 13.09 12.00 -15.06
CA PRO A 279 13.73 13.00 -15.91
C PRO A 279 14.80 13.73 -15.09
N SER A 280 16.05 13.30 -15.25
CA SER A 280 17.19 13.86 -14.53
C SER A 280 17.20 15.37 -14.68
N THR A 281 17.09 16.10 -13.56
CA THR A 281 17.18 17.57 -13.55
C THR A 281 18.66 17.97 -13.68
N SER A 282 19.25 17.60 -14.82
CA SER A 282 20.64 17.88 -15.15
C SER A 282 20.82 19.39 -15.25
N THR A 283 21.36 19.98 -14.19
CA THR A 283 21.72 21.40 -14.17
C THR A 283 23.00 21.53 -14.99
N GLN A 284 22.86 21.47 -16.32
CA GLN A 284 23.99 21.64 -17.24
C GLN A 284 24.48 23.08 -17.16
N THR A 285 25.49 23.29 -16.32
CA THR A 285 26.30 24.51 -16.30
C THR A 285 27.14 24.57 -17.57
N SER A 286 26.50 24.90 -18.69
CA SER A 286 27.14 25.15 -19.98
C SER A 286 28.11 26.33 -19.85
N SER A 287 29.37 26.02 -19.57
CA SER A 287 30.44 27.02 -19.36
C SER A 287 30.96 27.57 -20.69
N THR A 288 30.09 28.22 -21.46
CA THR A 288 30.46 28.93 -22.70
C THR A 288 31.21 30.21 -22.38
N GLN A 289 32.54 30.12 -22.30
CA GLN A 289 33.40 31.30 -22.39
C GLN A 289 33.25 31.92 -23.79
N SER A 290 33.03 33.24 -23.86
CA SER A 290 33.00 34.00 -25.11
C SER A 290 34.07 35.09 -25.08
N PRO A 291 34.91 35.22 -26.13
CA PRO A 291 35.81 36.37 -26.26
C PRO A 291 35.02 37.62 -26.67
N VAL A 292 35.54 38.79 -26.29
CA VAL A 292 34.88 40.09 -26.42
C VAL A 292 34.98 40.65 -27.84
N SER A 293 33.89 41.26 -28.33
CA SER A 293 33.94 42.39 -29.28
C SER A 293 32.64 43.22 -29.20
N SER A 294 32.75 44.54 -29.40
CA SER A 294 31.71 45.54 -29.17
C SER A 294 31.11 46.10 -30.46
N THR A 295 29.88 46.65 -30.38
CA THR A 295 29.41 47.90 -31.04
C THR A 295 28.03 48.27 -30.48
N ASP A 296 27.76 49.56 -30.26
CA ASP A 296 26.47 50.09 -29.77
C ASP A 296 25.39 50.24 -30.86
N ALA A 297 24.12 50.00 -30.48
CA ALA A 297 22.92 50.63 -31.07
C ALA A 297 21.76 50.56 -30.04
N GLN A 298 20.76 51.45 -30.14
CA GLN A 298 19.94 51.84 -28.97
C GLN A 298 18.40 51.72 -29.17
N ALA A 299 17.70 51.48 -28.05
CA ALA A 299 16.26 51.71 -27.77
C ALA A 299 15.22 50.71 -28.32
N PRO A 300 13.98 50.67 -27.75
CA PRO A 300 13.51 51.27 -26.49
C PRO A 300 13.12 50.21 -25.42
N ASN A 301 12.96 50.64 -24.16
CA ASN A 301 12.68 49.76 -23.02
C ASN A 301 11.21 49.90 -22.54
N THR A 302 10.42 48.84 -22.64
CA THR A 302 9.03 48.79 -22.12
C THR A 302 8.95 47.92 -20.86
N GLN A 303 9.06 48.56 -19.69
CA GLN A 303 8.86 47.91 -18.40
C GLN A 303 7.36 47.74 -18.10
N SER A 304 6.93 46.51 -17.81
CA SER A 304 5.61 46.24 -17.25
C SER A 304 5.62 46.46 -15.72
N PRO A 305 4.58 47.07 -15.13
CA PRO A 305 4.57 47.39 -13.70
C PRO A 305 4.35 46.14 -12.85
N GLN A 306 5.32 45.83 -11.99
CA GLN A 306 5.17 44.82 -10.94
C GLN A 306 4.31 45.37 -9.78
N PRO A 307 3.40 44.59 -9.18
CA PRO A 307 2.58 45.03 -8.07
C PRO A 307 3.40 45.20 -6.78
N PRO A 308 3.04 46.15 -5.88
CA PRO A 308 3.81 46.43 -4.67
C PRO A 308 3.73 45.29 -3.64
N LEU A 309 4.86 44.63 -3.39
CA LEU A 309 5.01 43.49 -2.46
C LEU A 309 4.51 43.73 -1.03
N GLY A 310 4.43 44.99 -0.57
CA GLY A 310 4.04 45.34 0.80
C GLY A 310 2.62 44.87 1.20
N THR A 311 1.68 44.84 0.25
CA THR A 311 0.27 44.50 0.56
C THR A 311 0.09 43.01 0.87
N ILE A 312 0.88 42.14 0.25
CA ILE A 312 0.75 40.67 0.39
C ILE A 312 1.22 40.23 1.78
N LEU A 313 2.34 40.77 2.27
CA LEU A 313 2.93 40.42 3.57
C LEU A 313 2.04 40.81 4.76
N GLY A 314 1.34 41.96 4.67
CA GLY A 314 0.42 42.40 5.73
C GLY A 314 -0.79 41.48 5.92
N GLY A 315 -1.37 40.98 4.81
CA GLY A 315 -2.54 40.10 4.85
C GLY A 315 -2.26 38.74 5.50
N VAL A 316 -1.12 38.12 5.17
CA VAL A 316 -0.77 36.77 5.68
C VAL A 316 -0.54 36.79 7.19
N LEU A 317 0.20 37.79 7.71
CA LEU A 317 0.48 37.89 9.14
C LEU A 317 -0.79 38.18 9.96
N GLY A 318 -1.68 39.05 9.46
CA GLY A 318 -2.98 39.31 10.08
C GLY A 318 -3.90 38.08 10.08
N GLY A 319 -3.96 37.36 8.95
CA GLY A 319 -4.75 36.13 8.81
C GLY A 319 -4.30 35.02 9.77
N LEU A 320 -2.99 34.78 9.87
CA LEU A 320 -2.42 33.77 10.79
C LEU A 320 -2.71 34.11 12.26
N ALA A 321 -2.58 35.38 12.66
CA ALA A 321 -2.91 35.82 14.01
C ALA A 321 -4.40 35.62 14.36
N LEU A 322 -5.30 35.93 13.42
CA LEU A 322 -6.74 35.72 13.60
C LEU A 322 -7.10 34.24 13.70
N LEU A 323 -6.49 33.38 12.87
CA LEU A 323 -6.65 31.92 12.92
C LEU A 323 -6.23 31.35 14.29
N LEU A 324 -5.08 31.81 14.82
CA LEU A 324 -4.58 31.40 16.14
C LEU A 324 -5.57 31.77 17.26
N LEU A 325 -6.14 32.99 17.22
CA LEU A 325 -7.15 33.43 18.17
C LEU A 325 -8.44 32.60 18.09
N ILE A 326 -8.90 32.26 16.89
CA ILE A 326 -10.08 31.39 16.67
C ILE A 326 -9.83 29.99 17.23
N LEU A 327 -8.66 29.40 16.96
CA LEU A 327 -8.28 28.07 17.46
C LEU A 327 -8.23 28.04 18.99
N VAL A 328 -7.54 29.01 19.62
CA VAL A 328 -7.47 29.12 21.10
C VAL A 328 -8.85 29.35 21.71
N GLY A 329 -9.68 30.22 21.11
CA GLY A 329 -11.06 30.44 21.53
C GLY A 329 -11.90 29.16 21.47
N SER A 330 -11.80 28.40 20.38
CA SER A 330 -12.53 27.13 20.20
C SER A 330 -12.09 26.06 21.22
N PHE A 331 -10.79 26.00 21.53
CA PHE A 331 -10.23 25.07 22.52
C PHE A 331 -10.71 25.40 23.94
N LEU A 332 -10.67 26.68 24.33
CA LEU A 332 -11.17 27.13 25.63
C LEU A 332 -12.69 26.92 25.76
N TYR A 333 -13.47 27.15 24.69
CA TYR A 333 -14.90 26.87 24.67
C TYR A 333 -15.21 25.37 24.82
N ARG A 334 -14.53 24.49 24.06
CA ARG A 334 -14.64 23.03 24.21
C ARG A 334 -14.28 22.58 25.63
N ARG A 335 -13.20 23.13 26.21
CA ARG A 335 -12.76 22.83 27.59
C ARG A 335 -13.77 23.27 28.67
N ARG A 336 -14.56 24.32 28.43
CA ARG A 336 -15.67 24.73 29.31
C ARG A 336 -16.87 23.78 29.21
N ARG A 337 -17.34 23.48 27.98
CA ARG A 337 -18.46 22.53 27.76
C ARG A 337 -18.19 21.11 28.30
N LEU A 338 -16.93 20.68 28.35
CA LEU A 338 -16.56 19.39 28.95
C LEU A 338 -16.68 19.37 30.48
N ARG A 339 -16.60 20.52 31.17
CA ARG A 339 -16.84 20.63 32.62
C ARG A 339 -18.32 20.62 32.96
N GLU A 340 -19.13 21.35 32.19
CA GLU A 340 -20.60 21.42 32.36
C GLU A 340 -21.27 20.02 32.32
N LYS A 341 -20.70 19.07 31.55
CA LYS A 341 -21.15 17.67 31.51
C LYS A 341 -20.79 16.85 32.77
N ILE A 342 -19.74 17.20 33.50
CA ILE A 342 -19.28 16.48 34.70
C ILE A 342 -20.14 16.87 35.90
N ASP A 343 -20.46 18.16 36.06
CA ASP A 343 -21.31 18.63 37.16
C ASP A 343 -22.75 18.13 37.02
N SER A 344 -23.27 18.06 35.78
CA SER A 344 -24.58 17.47 35.47
C SER A 344 -24.68 15.99 35.88
N ALA A 345 -23.58 15.24 35.86
CA ALA A 345 -23.56 13.83 36.25
C ALA A 345 -23.58 13.61 37.77
N ARG A 346 -23.26 14.65 38.58
CA ARG A 346 -23.19 14.54 40.04
C ARG A 346 -24.54 14.78 40.76
N LEU A 347 -25.54 15.30 40.06
CA LEU A 347 -26.88 15.56 40.61
C LEU A 347 -27.81 14.34 40.64
N CYS A 348 -27.42 13.21 40.02
CA CYS A 348 -28.22 11.98 40.00
C CYS A 348 -27.86 10.95 41.09
N LEU A 349 -27.00 11.29 42.06
CA LEU A 349 -26.56 10.39 43.13
C LEU A 349 -26.96 10.89 44.53
N THR A 350 -28.25 11.14 44.73
CA THR A 350 -28.86 11.22 46.07
C THR A 350 -29.48 9.85 46.42
N PRO A 351 -28.93 9.08 47.37
CA PRO A 351 -29.53 7.82 47.79
C PRO A 351 -30.78 8.07 48.63
N THR A 352 -31.93 7.57 48.20
CA THR A 352 -33.18 7.65 48.97
C THR A 352 -33.12 6.68 50.16
N SER A 353 -33.29 7.18 51.38
CA SER A 353 -33.34 6.36 52.58
C SER A 353 -34.71 5.72 52.80
N SER A 354 -34.74 4.42 53.10
CA SER A 354 -35.90 3.75 53.71
C SER A 354 -35.43 2.68 54.69
N SER A 355 -35.79 2.85 55.97
CA SER A 355 -35.67 1.88 57.05
C SER A 355 -36.65 0.69 56.87
N ASP A 356 -36.60 -0.42 57.61
CA ASP A 356 -35.72 -0.84 58.73
C ASP A 356 -34.93 -2.14 58.29
N ASP A 357 -34.57 -3.19 59.04
CA ASP A 357 -34.81 -3.62 60.43
C ASP A 357 -33.79 -4.69 60.92
N GLN A 358 -33.77 -4.93 62.23
CA GLN A 358 -33.31 -6.11 63.01
C GLN A 358 -32.20 -7.06 62.45
N HIS A 359 -30.96 -6.80 62.89
CA HIS A 359 -30.20 -7.54 63.94
C HIS A 359 -30.28 -9.10 64.00
N PRO A 360 -29.21 -9.87 64.39
CA PRO A 360 -28.00 -9.47 65.12
C PRO A 360 -26.62 -9.81 64.51
N SER A 361 -25.63 -9.05 65.00
CA SER A 361 -24.18 -9.34 65.12
C SER A 361 -23.72 -10.81 65.21
N LEU A 362 -22.63 -11.12 64.51
CA LEU A 362 -21.45 -11.80 65.09
C LEU A 362 -20.15 -11.33 64.38
N ASP A 363 -19.06 -11.19 65.15
CA ASP A 363 -17.74 -10.77 64.67
C ASP A 363 -16.89 -11.94 64.09
N PRO A 364 -15.80 -11.69 63.34
CA PRO A 364 -15.21 -12.64 62.41
C PRO A 364 -14.12 -13.55 63.03
N PRO A 365 -13.76 -14.62 62.29
CA PRO A 365 -12.36 -15.01 62.11
C PRO A 365 -11.91 -14.85 60.65
N ASN A 366 -10.60 -14.74 60.44
CA ASN A 366 -9.99 -14.48 59.13
C ASN A 366 -9.01 -15.60 58.74
N PHE A 367 -8.93 -15.87 57.43
CA PHE A 367 -7.83 -16.54 56.72
C PHE A 367 -7.65 -18.09 56.79
N TYR A 368 -7.10 -18.60 55.68
CA TYR A 368 -6.60 -19.95 55.34
C TYR A 368 -7.56 -21.03 54.80
N ASP A 369 -6.97 -21.84 53.90
CA ASP A 369 -7.41 -23.05 53.21
C ASP A 369 -8.77 -23.11 52.46
N VAL A 370 -8.67 -22.94 51.13
CA VAL A 370 -9.16 -23.98 50.19
C VAL A 370 -8.11 -24.22 49.10
N MET A 371 -7.31 -25.27 49.27
CA MET A 371 -6.73 -26.01 48.15
C MET A 371 -7.31 -27.43 48.14
N SER A 372 -7.43 -28.02 46.95
CA SER A 372 -8.15 -29.28 46.67
C SER A 372 -9.68 -29.21 46.82
N GLN A 373 -10.40 -29.41 45.70
CA GLN A 373 -11.39 -30.49 45.51
C GLN A 373 -12.11 -30.36 44.16
N VAL A 374 -11.53 -30.92 43.09
CA VAL A 374 -12.30 -31.47 41.96
C VAL A 374 -11.63 -32.75 41.48
N ASN A 375 -11.98 -33.89 42.08
CA ASN A 375 -11.75 -35.19 41.46
C ASN A 375 -12.70 -36.25 42.03
N GLN A 376 -13.80 -36.50 41.31
CA GLN A 376 -14.44 -37.81 41.09
C GLN A 376 -15.86 -37.63 40.52
N HIS A 377 -16.12 -38.21 39.36
CA HIS A 377 -17.17 -39.22 39.20
C HIS A 377 -16.77 -40.21 38.10
N ARG A 378 -17.34 -41.42 38.12
CA ARG A 378 -16.76 -42.60 37.44
C ARG A 378 -17.26 -42.81 36.01
N ILE A 379 -16.29 -43.12 35.14
CA ILE A 379 -16.18 -44.38 34.36
C ILE A 379 -17.49 -45.13 34.10
N TYR A 380 -17.84 -45.27 32.82
CA TYR A 380 -18.22 -46.57 32.25
C TYR A 380 -17.63 -46.70 30.84
N ALA A 381 -17.26 -47.92 30.46
CA ALA A 381 -16.74 -48.25 29.13
C ALA A 381 -17.46 -49.49 28.60
N PRO A 382 -17.51 -49.66 27.26
CA PRO A 382 -17.47 -50.98 26.66
C PRO A 382 -16.31 -51.11 25.66
N SER A 383 -15.77 -52.33 25.56
CA SER A 383 -14.67 -52.72 24.67
C SER A 383 -15.18 -53.38 23.39
N GLY A 384 -14.58 -53.07 22.24
CA GLY A 384 -14.78 -53.83 21.00
C GLY A 384 -13.97 -53.25 19.83
N PRO A 385 -13.18 -54.05 19.09
CA PRO A 385 -12.39 -53.53 17.98
C PRO A 385 -13.25 -53.35 16.71
N SER A 386 -12.83 -52.45 15.83
CA SER A 386 -13.31 -52.40 14.43
C SER A 386 -12.12 -52.26 13.49
N THR A 387 -12.11 -53.10 12.46
CA THR A 387 -11.04 -53.21 11.47
C THR A 387 -10.96 -52.01 10.55
N MET A 388 -9.75 -51.59 10.20
CA MET A 388 -9.52 -50.61 9.13
C MET A 388 -10.05 -51.14 7.80
N ALA A 389 -10.78 -50.30 7.06
CA ALA A 389 -10.99 -50.48 5.62
C ALA A 389 -9.90 -49.69 4.86
N PRO A 390 -9.40 -50.17 3.71
CA PRO A 390 -8.33 -49.50 2.99
C PRO A 390 -8.80 -48.21 2.30
N VAL A 391 -7.92 -47.20 2.30
CA VAL A 391 -8.08 -45.97 1.50
C VAL A 391 -7.87 -46.31 0.01
N PRO A 392 -8.75 -45.89 -0.91
CA PRO A 392 -8.52 -46.06 -2.34
C PRO A 392 -7.46 -45.07 -2.84
N GLU A 393 -6.43 -45.57 -3.52
CA GLU A 393 -5.46 -44.75 -4.22
C GLU A 393 -6.12 -43.93 -5.35
N GLN A 394 -5.80 -42.64 -5.46
CA GLN A 394 -6.00 -41.88 -6.70
C GLN A 394 -4.68 -41.85 -7.51
N PRO A 395 -4.72 -42.02 -8.85
CA PRO A 395 -3.50 -42.11 -9.65
C PRO A 395 -2.74 -40.79 -9.78
N GLN A 396 -1.41 -40.85 -9.83
CA GLN A 396 -0.57 -39.69 -10.14
C GLN A 396 -0.75 -39.26 -11.60
N LEU A 397 -1.16 -38.01 -11.83
CA LEU A 397 -1.21 -37.38 -13.15
C LEU A 397 0.10 -36.63 -13.46
N GLY A 398 1.19 -37.39 -13.61
CA GLY A 398 2.48 -36.88 -14.05
C GLY A 398 2.64 -36.89 -15.58
N ALA A 399 3.10 -35.76 -16.13
CA ALA A 399 3.76 -35.63 -17.45
C ALA A 399 3.09 -36.27 -18.68
N HIS A 400 2.18 -35.53 -19.37
CA HIS A 400 1.76 -35.91 -20.74
C HIS A 400 1.53 -34.77 -21.76
N TRP A 401 2.23 -33.64 -21.62
CA TRP A 401 2.13 -32.49 -22.56
C TRP A 401 3.44 -32.08 -23.24
N ARG A 402 4.29 -33.03 -23.65
CA ARG A 402 5.52 -32.72 -24.42
C ARG A 402 5.87 -33.73 -25.53
N LYS A 403 4.93 -33.98 -26.47
CA LYS A 403 5.25 -34.54 -27.82
C LYS A 403 4.08 -34.45 -28.83
N GLN A 404 3.74 -33.25 -29.30
CA GLN A 404 2.85 -33.12 -30.49
C GLN A 404 2.96 -31.78 -31.25
N ARG A 405 4.20 -31.28 -31.46
CA ARG A 405 4.45 -30.16 -32.39
C ARG A 405 5.73 -30.31 -33.23
N GLU A 406 6.02 -31.55 -33.65
CA GLU A 406 7.09 -31.90 -34.62
C GLU A 406 6.54 -32.79 -35.74
N ALA A 407 5.43 -32.39 -36.36
CA ALA A 407 4.85 -33.09 -37.51
C ALA A 407 3.94 -32.16 -38.35
N ASN A 408 4.55 -31.26 -39.13
CA ASN A 408 4.05 -30.75 -40.43
C ASN A 408 4.93 -29.57 -40.89
N GLY A 409 6.09 -29.89 -41.46
CA GLY A 409 6.88 -28.94 -42.26
C GLY A 409 6.58 -29.13 -43.75
N ASN A 410 6.56 -28.02 -44.49
CA ASN A 410 6.66 -27.90 -45.95
C ASN A 410 5.69 -28.71 -46.84
N ARG A 411 4.79 -27.98 -47.51
CA ARG A 411 4.53 -28.12 -48.96
C ARG A 411 3.85 -26.87 -49.52
N GLU A 412 4.54 -26.16 -50.40
CA GLU A 412 3.88 -25.39 -51.47
C GLU A 412 3.25 -26.37 -52.49
N PRO A 413 2.33 -25.89 -53.34
CA PRO A 413 2.77 -25.65 -54.72
C PRO A 413 2.29 -24.31 -55.32
N GLN A 414 2.87 -23.96 -56.47
CA GLN A 414 2.57 -22.78 -57.28
C GLN A 414 1.42 -23.03 -58.28
N GLY A 415 0.86 -21.94 -58.85
CA GLY A 415 -0.07 -21.96 -59.98
C GLY A 415 -1.50 -21.51 -59.61
N ASP A 416 -2.21 -20.52 -60.17
CA ASP A 416 -2.02 -19.38 -61.11
C ASP A 416 -3.33 -19.23 -61.94
N PHE A 417 -3.57 -18.07 -62.55
CA PHE A 417 -4.62 -17.68 -63.52
C PHE A 417 -6.09 -17.42 -63.10
N SER A 418 -6.57 -16.24 -63.58
CA SER A 418 -7.96 -15.91 -64.05
C SER A 418 -8.99 -15.22 -63.13
N LEU A 419 -9.01 -13.88 -63.20
CA LEU A 419 -10.12 -13.02 -63.67
C LEU A 419 -11.61 -13.41 -63.42
N LEU A 420 -12.33 -12.54 -62.68
CA LEU A 420 -13.63 -11.83 -62.99
C LEU A 420 -14.86 -12.56 -63.62
N PRO A 421 -16.10 -12.00 -63.57
CA PRO A 421 -16.62 -10.87 -62.78
C PRO A 421 -17.79 -11.32 -61.85
N GLY A 422 -18.54 -10.39 -61.25
CA GLY A 422 -19.80 -10.67 -60.55
C GLY A 422 -21.02 -9.99 -61.18
N TYR A 423 -22.23 -10.46 -60.85
CA TYR A 423 -23.50 -9.70 -60.90
C TYR A 423 -24.63 -10.49 -60.21
N ALA A 424 -25.29 -9.87 -59.22
CA ALA A 424 -26.63 -10.17 -58.72
C ALA A 424 -27.12 -8.97 -57.91
#